data_AF-A0A0G0WT58-F1
#
_entry.id   AF-A0A0G0WT58-F1
#
_cell.length_a   1.000
_cell.length_b   1.000
_cell.length_c   1.000
_cell.angle_alpha   90.00
_cell.angle_beta   90.00
_cell.angle_gamma   90.00
#
_symmetry.space_group_name_H-M   'P 1'
#
loop_
_entity.id
_entity.type
_entity.pdbx_description
1 polymer ?
#
loop_
_entity_poly.entity_id
_entity_poly.type
_entity_poly.pdbx_seq_one_letter_code
_entity_poly.pdbx_strand_id
1 'polypeptide(L)'
;MSVNVYFSEGVRKLPGFKSVPYGDGSGDKIKLDGLELFGGKNQLYTMWNEGSPIPETLKHLVEKISCYETIPQMGHRESGIYRHKSAICDLMPRDDGSGKREKKVYALKITAKNLEDIQELLHKVKTGTIRPEESYEGHQQGKSHVELERELTGALEQVRWTEKAFDEKRQQFHKACQKNVLLRQYVGNLDGIWLPLCVRSKVIKSLNAILDDK
;
A
#
# COMPACT_ATOMS: atom_id res chain seq x y z
N MET A 1 11.89 -9.19 -17.22
CA MET A 1 10.47 -9.53 -17.38
C MET A 1 10.34 -10.41 -18.60
N SER A 2 9.57 -11.48 -18.52
CA SER A 2 9.47 -12.50 -19.58
C SER A 2 8.01 -12.70 -19.96
N VAL A 3 7.66 -12.38 -21.21
CA VAL A 3 6.29 -12.53 -21.72
C VAL A 3 6.24 -13.64 -22.75
N ASN A 4 5.26 -14.52 -22.57
CA ASN A 4 4.95 -15.58 -23.53
C ASN A 4 3.54 -15.34 -24.07
N VAL A 5 3.40 -15.36 -25.39
CA VAL A 5 2.11 -15.26 -26.08
C VAL A 5 1.78 -16.64 -26.63
N TYR A 6 0.66 -17.20 -26.20
CA TYR A 6 0.17 -18.51 -26.62
C TYR A 6 -0.87 -18.35 -27.72
N PHE A 7 -0.72 -19.13 -28.77
CA PHE A 7 -1.57 -19.09 -29.95
C PHE A 7 -2.41 -20.35 -30.08
N SER A 8 -3.59 -20.18 -30.66
CA SER A 8 -4.46 -21.27 -31.08
C SER A 8 -3.86 -22.06 -32.25
N GLU A 9 -4.41 -23.26 -32.49
CA GLU A 9 -3.97 -24.13 -33.61
C GLU A 9 -4.07 -23.46 -34.99
N GLY A 10 -4.93 -22.45 -35.13
CA GLY A 10 -5.08 -21.66 -36.36
C GLY A 10 -3.77 -21.06 -36.87
N VAL A 11 -2.80 -20.81 -35.98
CA VAL A 11 -1.48 -20.26 -36.34
C VAL A 11 -0.72 -21.15 -37.33
N ARG A 12 -0.97 -22.47 -37.31
CA ARG A 12 -0.33 -23.43 -38.22
C ARG A 12 -0.81 -23.31 -39.67
N LYS A 13 -1.98 -22.71 -39.88
CA LYS A 13 -2.61 -22.52 -41.19
C LYS A 13 -2.24 -21.18 -41.83
N LEU A 14 -1.54 -20.31 -41.10
CA LEU A 14 -1.15 -19.00 -41.61
C LEU A 14 -0.08 -19.14 -42.71
N PRO A 15 -0.12 -18.25 -43.73
CA PRO A 15 1.00 -18.12 -44.66
C PRO A 15 2.27 -17.80 -43.87
N GLY A 16 3.39 -18.42 -44.25
CA GLY A 16 4.68 -18.21 -43.57
C GLY A 16 4.97 -19.15 -42.40
N PHE A 17 4.02 -20.00 -41.98
CA PHE A 17 4.28 -21.07 -41.03
C PHE A 17 5.22 -22.13 -41.63
N LYS A 18 6.32 -22.43 -40.93
CA LYS A 18 7.32 -23.42 -41.33
C LYS A 18 7.69 -24.30 -40.13
N SER A 19 7.62 -25.61 -40.30
CA SER A 19 8.11 -26.60 -39.33
C SER A 19 9.23 -27.38 -40.00
N VAL A 20 10.45 -27.31 -39.46
CA VAL A 20 11.61 -28.02 -40.00
C VAL A 20 12.18 -28.93 -38.91
N PRO A 21 12.23 -30.26 -39.10
CA PRO A 21 12.77 -31.16 -38.09
C PRO A 21 14.25 -30.87 -37.83
N TYR A 22 14.67 -30.95 -36.57
CA TYR A 22 16.08 -30.89 -36.21
C TYR A 22 16.79 -32.18 -36.66
N GLY A 23 18.03 -32.05 -37.14
CA GLY A 23 18.81 -33.17 -37.67
C GLY A 23 19.20 -34.23 -36.62
N ASP A 24 19.11 -33.89 -35.34
CA ASP A 24 19.35 -34.78 -34.19
C ASP A 24 18.09 -35.49 -33.68
N GLY A 25 16.92 -35.22 -34.30
CA GLY A 25 15.64 -35.80 -33.90
C GLY A 25 15.04 -35.19 -32.61
N SER A 26 15.56 -34.07 -32.10
CA SER A 26 15.07 -33.45 -30.86
C SER A 26 13.70 -32.75 -30.98
N GLY A 27 13.11 -32.74 -32.18
CA GLY A 27 11.82 -32.12 -32.48
C GLY A 27 11.87 -31.27 -33.75
N ASP A 28 11.00 -30.27 -33.83
CA ASP A 28 10.90 -29.35 -34.97
C ASP A 28 11.29 -27.92 -34.58
N LYS A 29 12.04 -27.25 -35.46
CA LYS A 29 12.20 -25.80 -35.48
C LYS A 29 11.00 -25.17 -36.16
N ILE A 30 10.16 -24.50 -35.37
CA ILE A 30 8.92 -23.90 -35.85
C ILE A 30 9.09 -22.38 -35.98
N LYS A 31 8.72 -21.83 -37.14
CA LYS A 31 8.75 -20.39 -37.41
C LYS A 31 7.47 -19.91 -38.06
N LEU A 32 7.12 -18.66 -37.83
CA LEU A 32 6.05 -17.93 -38.50
C LEU A 32 6.55 -16.54 -38.86
N ASP A 33 6.70 -16.23 -40.14
CA ASP A 33 7.18 -14.92 -40.62
C ASP A 33 8.46 -14.42 -39.92
N GLY A 34 9.37 -15.35 -39.63
CA GLY A 34 10.63 -15.06 -38.94
C GLY A 34 10.56 -15.10 -37.40
N LEU A 35 9.37 -15.11 -36.80
CA LEU A 35 9.17 -15.35 -35.38
C LEU A 35 9.42 -16.81 -35.04
N GLU A 36 10.19 -17.06 -33.98
CA GLU A 36 10.44 -18.41 -33.49
C GLU A 36 9.30 -18.83 -32.55
N LEU A 37 8.69 -19.98 -32.85
CA LEU A 37 7.62 -20.56 -32.05
C LEU A 37 8.15 -21.75 -31.28
N PHE A 38 7.78 -21.83 -30.01
CA PHE A 38 8.14 -22.89 -29.08
C PHE A 38 6.88 -23.67 -28.69
N GLY A 39 7.06 -24.93 -28.29
CA GLY A 39 5.96 -25.77 -27.83
C GLY A 39 5.80 -27.05 -28.63
N GLY A 40 4.64 -27.69 -28.48
CA GLY A 40 4.35 -29.02 -29.02
C GLY A 40 3.16 -29.03 -29.95
N LYS A 41 2.55 -30.22 -30.15
CA LYS A 41 1.39 -30.39 -31.03
C LYS A 41 0.20 -29.48 -30.63
N ASN A 42 -0.07 -29.38 -29.34
CA ASN A 42 -1.32 -28.80 -28.84
C ASN A 42 -1.29 -27.28 -28.62
N GLN A 43 -0.13 -26.70 -28.31
CA GLN A 43 -0.03 -25.28 -28.04
C GLN A 43 1.35 -24.76 -28.44
N LEU A 44 1.32 -23.70 -29.24
CA LEU A 44 2.51 -22.96 -29.65
C LEU A 44 2.53 -21.62 -28.95
N TYR A 45 3.71 -21.17 -28.58
CA TYR A 45 3.91 -19.86 -27.98
C TYR A 45 5.18 -19.22 -28.52
N THR A 46 5.30 -17.91 -28.33
CA THR A 46 6.55 -17.20 -28.59
C THR A 46 6.87 -16.27 -27.44
N MET A 47 8.17 -16.06 -27.22
CA MET A 47 8.64 -15.05 -26.27
C MET A 47 8.44 -13.68 -26.91
N TRP A 48 7.66 -12.83 -26.26
CA TRP A 48 7.28 -11.52 -26.77
C TRP A 48 8.05 -10.42 -26.07
N ASN A 49 8.38 -9.37 -26.82
CA ASN A 49 8.96 -8.15 -26.26
C ASN A 49 7.82 -7.23 -25.80
N GLU A 50 7.83 -6.82 -24.54
CA GLU A 50 6.77 -6.03 -23.91
C GLU A 50 6.56 -4.64 -24.50
N GLY A 51 7.57 -4.09 -25.17
CA GLY A 51 7.48 -2.82 -25.86
C GLY A 51 6.85 -2.90 -27.24
N SER A 52 6.63 -4.10 -27.78
CA SER A 52 6.17 -4.30 -29.16
C SER A 52 4.71 -4.72 -29.19
N PRO A 53 3.84 -4.04 -29.95
CA PRO A 53 2.46 -4.49 -30.14
C PRO A 53 2.42 -5.83 -30.89
N ILE A 54 1.46 -6.69 -30.54
CA ILE A 54 1.20 -7.93 -31.27
C ILE A 54 0.56 -7.56 -32.61
N PRO A 55 1.09 -8.03 -33.77
CA PRO A 55 0.50 -7.77 -35.08
C PRO A 55 -0.98 -8.16 -35.12
N GLU A 56 -1.81 -7.36 -35.78
CA GLU A 56 -3.26 -7.61 -35.89
C GLU A 56 -3.59 -8.97 -36.56
N THR A 57 -2.71 -9.46 -37.44
CA THR A 57 -2.79 -10.79 -38.05
C THR A 57 -2.66 -11.93 -37.04
N LEU A 58 -2.02 -11.72 -35.89
CA LEU A 58 -1.85 -12.73 -34.85
C LEU A 58 -2.79 -12.52 -33.67
N LYS A 59 -3.25 -11.29 -33.45
CA LYS A 59 -4.07 -10.89 -32.29
C LYS A 59 -5.32 -11.74 -32.11
N HIS A 60 -6.01 -12.07 -33.20
CA HIS A 60 -7.21 -12.91 -33.17
C HIS A 60 -6.93 -14.40 -32.86
N LEU A 61 -5.67 -14.83 -32.97
CA LEU A 61 -5.23 -16.18 -32.66
C LEU A 61 -4.61 -16.30 -31.26
N VAL A 62 -4.44 -15.18 -30.54
CA VAL A 62 -3.91 -15.18 -29.17
C VAL A 62 -4.97 -15.76 -28.24
N GLU A 63 -4.64 -16.87 -27.59
CA GLU A 63 -5.51 -17.48 -26.58
C GLU A 63 -5.23 -16.91 -25.19
N LYS A 64 -3.94 -16.71 -24.89
CA LYS A 64 -3.47 -16.34 -23.56
C LYS A 64 -2.10 -15.68 -23.67
N ILE A 65 -1.85 -14.72 -22.79
CA ILE A 65 -0.55 -14.13 -22.56
C ILE A 65 -0.14 -14.42 -21.13
N SER A 66 1.10 -14.86 -20.90
CA SER A 66 1.67 -14.99 -19.56
C SER A 66 2.87 -14.08 -19.39
N CYS A 67 2.92 -13.31 -18.31
CA CYS A 67 4.08 -12.52 -17.93
C CYS A 67 4.67 -13.07 -16.61
N TYR A 68 5.98 -13.24 -16.59
CA TYR A 68 6.75 -13.59 -15.41
C TYR A 68 7.72 -12.46 -15.09
N GLU A 69 7.65 -11.94 -13.87
CA GLU A 69 8.59 -10.92 -13.39
C GLU A 69 8.99 -11.22 -11.95
N THR A 70 9.96 -10.47 -11.47
CA THR A 70 10.38 -10.47 -10.09
C THR A 70 10.47 -9.02 -9.65
N ILE A 71 9.78 -8.66 -8.56
CA ILE A 71 9.73 -7.28 -8.07
C ILE A 71 10.27 -7.18 -6.65
N PRO A 72 11.04 -6.12 -6.32
CA PRO A 72 11.44 -5.88 -4.95
C PRO A 72 10.25 -5.44 -4.08
N GLN A 73 10.30 -5.77 -2.79
CA GLN A 73 9.41 -5.19 -1.79
C GLN A 73 9.74 -3.70 -1.58
N MET A 74 8.98 -2.84 -2.25
CA MET A 74 9.04 -1.38 -2.07
C MET A 74 8.05 -0.89 -0.99
N GLY A 75 7.03 -1.70 -0.68
CA GLY A 75 6.03 -1.45 0.37
C GLY A 75 5.41 -2.78 0.83
N HIS A 76 4.64 -2.77 1.92
CA HIS A 76 3.93 -3.96 2.38
C HIS A 76 2.88 -4.37 1.34
N ARG A 77 2.93 -5.62 0.89
CA ARG A 77 2.00 -6.21 -0.08
C ARG A 77 1.64 -7.60 0.42
N GLU A 78 0.36 -7.92 0.37
CA GLU A 78 -0.09 -9.27 0.65
C GLU A 78 0.25 -10.18 -0.54
N SER A 79 0.85 -11.33 -0.24
CA SER A 79 0.92 -12.41 -1.23
C SER A 79 -0.46 -13.01 -1.49
N GLY A 80 -0.73 -13.42 -2.73
CA GLY A 80 -2.05 -13.89 -3.13
C GLY A 80 -2.38 -13.73 -4.60
N ILE A 81 -3.64 -14.02 -4.94
CA ILE A 81 -4.21 -13.88 -6.28
C ILE A 81 -4.86 -12.50 -6.43
N TYR A 82 -4.32 -11.70 -7.36
CA TYR A 82 -4.88 -10.43 -7.78
C TYR A 82 -5.61 -10.59 -9.09
N ARG A 83 -6.78 -9.97 -9.22
CA ARG A 83 -7.53 -9.94 -10.49
C ARG A 83 -7.82 -8.52 -10.91
N HIS A 84 -7.72 -8.27 -12.21
CA HIS A 84 -8.12 -7.01 -12.81
C HIS A 84 -8.48 -7.25 -14.28
N LYS A 85 -9.73 -6.98 -14.66
CA LYS A 85 -10.26 -7.26 -16.01
C LYS A 85 -9.99 -8.72 -16.42
N SER A 86 -9.29 -8.95 -17.54
CA SER A 86 -8.92 -10.31 -17.98
C SER A 86 -7.64 -10.85 -17.33
N ALA A 87 -6.92 -10.01 -16.58
CA ALA A 87 -5.64 -10.36 -15.98
C ALA A 87 -5.80 -10.97 -14.58
N ILE A 88 -5.04 -12.05 -14.35
CA ILE A 88 -4.92 -12.73 -13.07
C ILE A 88 -3.44 -12.81 -12.74
N CYS A 89 -3.03 -12.28 -11.59
CA CYS A 89 -1.67 -12.29 -11.10
C CYS A 89 -1.59 -13.13 -9.83
N ASP A 90 -0.72 -14.14 -9.84
CA ASP A 90 -0.28 -14.84 -8.65
C ASP A 90 1.01 -14.18 -8.15
N LEU A 91 0.92 -13.57 -6.96
CA LEU A 91 2.04 -12.90 -6.30
C LEU A 91 2.52 -13.75 -5.13
N MET A 92 3.70 -14.34 -5.29
CA MET A 92 4.29 -15.23 -4.30
C MET A 92 5.55 -14.58 -3.69
N PRO A 93 5.75 -14.68 -2.36
CA PRO A 93 7.03 -14.33 -1.78
C PRO A 93 8.08 -15.32 -2.27
N ARG A 94 9.20 -14.81 -2.74
CA ARG A 94 10.36 -15.60 -3.16
C ARG A 94 11.49 -15.36 -2.17
N ASP A 95 12.01 -16.44 -1.61
CA ASP A 95 13.28 -16.40 -0.91
C ASP A 95 14.38 -16.36 -1.97
N ASP A 96 15.21 -15.31 -1.94
CA ASP A 96 16.34 -15.16 -2.86
C ASP A 96 17.60 -15.88 -2.33
N GLY A 97 17.49 -16.61 -1.21
CA GLY A 97 18.59 -17.36 -0.61
C GLY A 97 19.66 -16.47 0.02
N SER A 98 19.45 -15.15 0.05
CA SER A 98 20.33 -14.21 0.74
C SER A 98 19.96 -14.19 2.23
N GLY A 99 20.62 -15.03 3.03
CA GLY A 99 20.37 -15.17 4.47
C GLY A 99 20.62 -13.90 5.33
N LYS A 100 20.70 -12.71 4.73
CA LYS A 100 20.95 -11.43 5.40
C LYS A 100 19.84 -10.44 5.07
N ARG A 101 18.75 -10.41 5.85
CA ARG A 101 17.83 -9.25 6.07
C ARG A 101 17.52 -8.33 4.86
N GLU A 102 17.61 -8.83 3.64
CA GLU A 102 17.45 -8.03 2.43
C GLU A 102 16.04 -8.27 1.91
N LYS A 103 15.44 -7.17 1.45
CA LYS A 103 14.01 -6.97 1.23
C LYS A 103 13.39 -8.18 0.53
N LYS A 104 12.23 -8.67 1.03
CA LYS A 104 11.53 -9.80 0.39
C LYS A 104 11.38 -9.50 -1.10
N VAL A 105 11.70 -10.48 -1.92
CA VAL A 105 11.47 -10.41 -3.35
C VAL A 105 10.16 -11.12 -3.65
N TYR A 106 9.35 -10.59 -4.56
CA TYR A 106 8.12 -11.28 -4.99
C TYR A 106 8.31 -11.81 -6.40
N ALA A 107 7.99 -13.09 -6.59
CA ALA A 107 7.75 -13.65 -7.90
C ALA A 107 6.32 -13.33 -8.30
N LEU A 108 6.15 -12.81 -9.51
CA LEU A 108 4.83 -12.55 -10.07
C LEU A 108 4.63 -13.33 -11.36
N LYS A 109 3.46 -13.96 -11.45
CA LYS A 109 2.99 -14.68 -12.63
C LYS A 109 1.63 -14.11 -13.02
N ILE A 110 1.60 -13.36 -14.10
CA ILE A 110 0.38 -12.75 -14.64
C ILE A 110 -0.07 -13.53 -15.85
N THR A 111 -1.37 -13.77 -15.97
CA THR A 111 -1.98 -14.30 -17.19
C THR A 111 -3.18 -13.46 -17.59
N ALA A 112 -3.29 -13.09 -18.87
CA ALA A 112 -4.39 -12.29 -19.39
C ALA A 112 -4.70 -12.63 -20.86
N LYS A 113 -5.73 -12.01 -21.43
CA LYS A 113 -6.00 -12.08 -22.88
C LYS A 113 -5.16 -11.09 -23.68
N ASN A 114 -4.91 -9.91 -23.11
CA ASN A 114 -4.26 -8.78 -23.78
C ASN A 114 -3.06 -8.25 -22.98
N LEU A 115 -2.12 -7.59 -23.64
CA LEU A 115 -0.92 -7.02 -23.00
C LEU A 115 -1.25 -5.82 -22.11
N GLU A 116 -2.24 -5.02 -22.50
CA GLU A 116 -2.65 -3.81 -21.79
C GLU A 116 -3.18 -4.15 -20.38
N ASP A 117 -3.96 -5.23 -20.27
CA ASP A 117 -4.47 -5.71 -18.98
C ASP A 117 -3.34 -6.20 -18.06
N ILE A 118 -2.29 -6.82 -18.62
CA ILE A 118 -1.09 -7.22 -17.86
C ILE A 118 -0.37 -5.99 -17.32
N GLN A 119 -0.12 -4.99 -18.18
CA GLN A 119 0.57 -3.76 -17.78
C GLN A 119 -0.19 -3.01 -16.71
N GLU A 120 -1.52 -2.90 -16.84
CA GLU A 120 -2.36 -2.22 -15.85
C GLU A 120 -2.37 -2.97 -14.52
N LEU A 121 -2.55 -4.30 -14.52
CA LEU A 121 -2.52 -5.09 -13.30
C LEU A 121 -1.13 -5.01 -12.63
N LEU A 122 -0.06 -5.14 -13.41
CA LEU A 122 1.30 -5.04 -12.91
C LEU A 122 1.58 -3.69 -12.26
N HIS A 123 1.13 -2.60 -12.88
CA HIS A 123 1.23 -1.26 -12.31
C HIS A 123 0.49 -1.17 -10.98
N LYS A 124 -0.78 -1.63 -10.92
CA LYS A 124 -1.59 -1.60 -9.70
C LYS A 124 -0.99 -2.42 -8.56
N VAL A 125 -0.42 -3.59 -8.86
CA VAL A 125 0.29 -4.44 -7.88
C VAL A 125 1.57 -3.74 -7.40
N LYS A 126 2.34 -3.13 -8.32
CA LYS A 126 3.57 -2.40 -7.98
C LYS A 126 3.29 -1.18 -7.09
N THR A 127 2.23 -0.41 -7.37
CA THR A 127 1.85 0.78 -6.60
C THR A 127 1.04 0.48 -5.35
N GLY A 128 0.51 -0.73 -5.20
CA GLY A 128 -0.31 -1.12 -4.04
C GLY A 128 -1.73 -0.54 -4.08
N THR A 129 -2.22 -0.13 -5.24
CA THR A 129 -3.60 0.41 -5.40
C THR A 129 -4.68 -0.68 -5.44
N ILE A 130 -4.28 -1.95 -5.42
CA ILE A 130 -5.18 -3.12 -5.42
C ILE A 130 -4.71 -4.12 -4.36
N ARG A 131 -5.65 -4.87 -3.78
CA ARG A 131 -5.39 -5.98 -2.84
C ARG A 131 -5.73 -7.32 -3.51
N PRO A 132 -5.15 -8.45 -3.06
CA PRO A 132 -5.50 -9.75 -3.61
C PRO A 132 -6.96 -10.10 -3.25
N GLU A 133 -7.64 -10.79 -4.16
CA GLU A 133 -8.94 -11.42 -3.86
C GLU A 133 -8.75 -12.64 -2.95
N GLU A 134 -7.68 -13.40 -3.17
CA GLU A 134 -7.31 -14.57 -2.36
C GLU A 134 -5.93 -14.33 -1.74
N SER A 135 -5.88 -14.07 -0.43
CA SER A 135 -4.62 -13.81 0.29
C SER A 135 -4.01 -15.11 0.80
N TYR A 136 -2.70 -15.27 0.63
CA TYR A 136 -1.94 -16.44 1.12
C TYR A 136 -1.39 -16.25 2.54
N GLU A 137 -1.54 -15.05 3.10
CA GLU A 137 -1.04 -14.71 4.44
C GLU A 137 -2.04 -15.08 5.56
N GLY A 138 -3.18 -15.70 5.22
CA GLY A 138 -4.18 -16.24 6.16
C GLY A 138 -5.62 -15.80 5.83
N HIS A 139 -6.61 -16.21 6.64
CA HIS A 139 -7.94 -15.59 6.61
C HIS A 139 -7.76 -14.08 6.76
N GLN A 140 -8.31 -13.27 5.83
CA GLN A 140 -8.20 -11.80 5.77
C GLN A 140 -7.89 -11.18 7.15
N GLN A 141 -6.61 -11.03 7.47
CA GLN A 141 -6.19 -10.35 8.68
C GLN A 141 -6.00 -8.90 8.30
N GLY A 142 -7.08 -8.15 8.43
CA GLY A 142 -7.17 -6.75 8.14
C GLY A 142 -8.60 -6.30 8.30
N LYS A 143 -8.80 -5.19 9.01
CA LYS A 143 -10.10 -4.54 9.09
C LYS A 143 -10.53 -4.16 7.68
N SER A 144 -11.77 -4.47 7.34
CA SER A 144 -12.42 -3.98 6.12
C SER A 144 -12.36 -2.45 6.07
N HIS A 145 -12.53 -1.86 4.89
CA HIS A 145 -12.59 -0.40 4.74
C HIS A 145 -13.59 0.23 5.72
N VAL A 146 -14.75 -0.40 5.90
CA VAL A 146 -15.81 0.06 6.81
C VAL A 146 -15.36 0.00 8.27
N GLU A 147 -14.63 -1.03 8.66
CA GLU A 147 -14.08 -1.16 10.01
C GLU A 147 -12.95 -0.14 10.26
N LEU A 148 -12.11 0.13 9.26
CA LEU A 148 -11.08 1.16 9.33
C LEU A 148 -11.70 2.57 9.41
N GLU A 149 -12.76 2.86 8.66
CA GLU A 149 -13.49 4.12 8.75
C GLU A 149 -14.14 4.31 10.13
N ARG A 150 -14.70 3.25 10.70
CA ARG A 150 -15.25 3.30 12.07
C ARG A 150 -14.17 3.58 13.10
N GLU A 151 -13.01 2.94 13.00
CA GLU A 151 -11.90 3.21 13.93
C GLU A 151 -11.31 4.59 13.75
N LEU A 152 -11.16 5.05 12.51
CA LEU A 152 -10.73 6.41 12.23
C LEU A 152 -11.70 7.41 12.85
N THR A 153 -13.00 7.18 12.71
CA THR A 153 -14.05 8.03 13.32
C THR A 153 -13.96 8.01 14.85
N GLY A 154 -13.84 6.83 15.45
CA GLY A 154 -13.68 6.69 16.90
C GLY A 154 -12.41 7.35 17.44
N ALA A 155 -11.29 7.23 16.72
CA ALA A 155 -10.04 7.88 17.07
C ALA A 155 -10.14 9.41 16.96
N LEU A 156 -10.78 9.93 15.91
CA LEU A 156 -11.02 11.38 15.75
C LEU A 156 -11.91 11.95 16.85
N GLU A 157 -12.96 11.21 17.24
CA GLU A 157 -13.80 11.59 18.38
C GLU A 157 -13.00 11.62 19.67
N GLN A 158 -12.16 10.60 19.91
CA GLN A 158 -11.31 10.54 21.10
C GLN A 158 -10.31 11.71 21.14
N VAL A 159 -9.67 12.04 20.02
CA VAL A 159 -8.80 13.22 19.91
C VAL A 159 -9.58 14.49 20.27
N ARG A 160 -10.76 14.68 19.69
CA ARG A 160 -11.61 15.86 19.96
C ARG A 160 -11.99 15.97 21.43
N TRP A 161 -12.32 14.86 22.09
CA TRP A 161 -12.58 14.84 23.53
C TRP A 161 -11.35 15.21 24.34
N THR A 162 -10.17 14.70 23.98
CA THR A 162 -8.93 15.02 24.68
C THR A 162 -8.49 16.47 24.48
N GLU A 163 -8.69 17.05 23.30
CA GLU A 163 -8.42 18.48 23.04
C GLU A 163 -9.30 19.38 23.91
N LYS A 164 -10.60 19.07 24.00
CA LYS A 164 -11.52 19.84 24.85
C LYS A 164 -11.13 19.76 26.33
N ALA A 165 -10.83 18.56 26.83
CA ALA A 165 -10.38 18.37 28.20
C ALA A 165 -9.05 19.10 28.49
N PHE A 166 -8.14 19.11 27.51
CA PHE A 166 -6.87 19.83 27.61
C PHE A 166 -7.09 21.34 27.67
N ASP A 167 -7.97 21.91 26.85
CA ASP A 167 -8.29 23.33 26.87
C ASP A 167 -8.95 23.76 28.19
N GLU A 168 -9.86 22.95 28.74
CA GLU A 168 -10.46 23.20 30.06
C GLU A 168 -9.37 23.24 31.15
N LYS A 169 -8.43 22.29 31.13
CA LYS A 169 -7.30 22.26 32.07
C LYS A 169 -6.36 23.44 31.86
N ARG A 170 -6.11 23.84 30.62
CA ARG A 170 -5.29 25.01 30.28
C ARG A 170 -5.92 26.30 30.83
N GLN A 171 -7.23 26.46 30.73
CA GLN A 171 -7.95 27.61 31.30
C GLN A 171 -7.87 27.61 32.83
N GLN A 172 -8.05 26.46 33.48
CA GLN A 172 -7.88 26.32 34.93
C GLN A 172 -6.46 26.71 35.37
N PHE A 173 -5.44 26.23 34.66
CA PHE A 173 -4.04 26.57 34.92
C PHE A 173 -3.79 28.06 34.73
N HIS A 174 -4.32 28.68 33.67
CA HIS A 174 -4.16 30.12 33.44
C HIS A 174 -4.76 30.94 34.59
N LYS A 175 -5.96 30.58 35.07
CA LYS A 175 -6.58 31.20 36.25
C LYS A 175 -5.71 31.03 37.50
N ALA A 176 -5.14 29.85 37.72
CA ALA A 176 -4.23 29.60 38.83
C ALA A 176 -2.94 30.44 38.76
N CYS A 177 -2.37 30.61 37.56
CA CYS A 177 -1.22 31.50 37.34
C CYS A 177 -1.56 32.96 37.65
N GLN A 178 -2.72 33.45 37.21
CA GLN A 178 -3.18 34.81 37.53
C GLN A 178 -3.34 35.00 39.04
N LYS A 179 -3.96 34.04 39.75
CA LYS A 179 -4.04 34.06 41.22
C LYS A 179 -2.65 34.09 41.87
N ASN A 180 -1.69 33.29 41.37
CA ASN A 180 -0.32 33.26 41.90
C ASN A 180 0.41 34.61 41.74
N VAL A 181 0.27 35.28 40.58
CA VAL A 181 0.85 36.60 40.34
C VAL A 181 0.30 37.63 41.33
N LEU A 182 -1.01 37.65 41.55
CA LEU A 182 -1.64 38.55 42.53
C LEU A 182 -1.11 38.28 43.95
N LEU A 183 -1.05 37.01 44.36
CA LEU A 183 -0.51 36.63 45.66
C LEU A 183 0.93 37.12 45.86
N ARG A 184 1.79 36.96 44.85
CA ARG A 184 3.18 37.45 44.90
C ARG A 184 3.27 38.97 45.05
N GLN A 185 2.42 39.71 44.33
CA GLN A 185 2.34 41.18 44.48
C GLN A 185 1.93 41.58 45.90
N TYR A 186 0.95 40.88 46.48
CA TYR A 186 0.50 41.14 47.85
C TYR A 186 1.58 40.83 48.90
N VAL A 187 2.27 39.69 48.78
CA VAL A 187 3.38 39.34 49.69
C VAL A 187 4.51 40.36 49.60
N GLY A 188 4.90 40.77 48.39
CA GLY A 188 5.91 41.82 48.19
C GLY A 188 5.54 43.17 48.83
N ASN A 189 4.25 43.53 48.83
CA ASN A 189 3.77 44.74 49.51
C ASN A 189 3.80 44.64 51.05
N LEU A 190 3.77 43.42 51.60
CA LEU A 190 3.82 43.17 53.05
C LEU A 190 5.26 43.16 53.59
N ASP A 191 6.22 42.67 52.79
CA ASP A 191 7.64 42.56 53.18
C ASP A 191 8.38 43.91 53.21
N GLY A 192 7.80 44.99 52.68
CA GLY A 192 8.47 46.28 52.54
C GLY A 192 8.12 47.39 53.53
N ILE A 193 7.08 47.26 54.37
CA ILE A 193 6.54 48.41 55.13
C ILE A 193 6.02 47.99 56.52
N TRP A 194 6.29 48.81 57.54
CA TRP A 194 5.60 48.78 58.84
C TRP A 194 4.15 49.23 58.65
N LEU A 195 3.30 48.32 58.16
CA LEU A 195 1.91 48.62 57.81
C LEU A 195 1.04 48.74 59.07
N PRO A 196 0.23 49.80 59.21
CA PRO A 196 -0.75 49.92 60.29
C PRO A 196 -1.70 48.72 60.34
N LEU A 197 -2.12 48.30 61.54
CA LEU A 197 -3.01 47.15 61.77
C LEU A 197 -4.30 47.18 60.93
N CYS A 198 -4.84 48.37 60.67
CA CYS A 198 -6.04 48.57 59.85
C CYS A 198 -5.81 48.27 58.35
N VAL A 199 -4.58 48.36 57.86
CA VAL A 199 -4.20 48.01 56.48
C VAL A 199 -3.93 46.51 56.40
N ARG A 200 -3.27 45.92 57.40
CA ARG A 200 -3.08 44.46 57.50
C ARG A 200 -4.40 43.70 57.50
N SER A 201 -5.40 44.16 58.25
CA SER A 201 -6.72 43.50 58.30
C SER A 201 -7.48 43.59 56.97
N LYS A 202 -7.33 44.68 56.21
CA LYS A 202 -7.86 44.80 54.84
C LYS A 202 -7.16 43.84 53.89
N VAL A 203 -5.84 43.74 53.95
CA VAL A 203 -5.05 42.82 53.11
C VAL A 203 -5.40 41.36 53.40
N ILE A 204 -5.55 40.97 54.67
CA ILE A 204 -5.98 39.61 55.06
C ILE A 204 -7.38 39.29 54.53
N LYS A 205 -8.34 40.23 54.62
CA LYS A 205 -9.69 40.05 54.07
C LYS A 205 -9.68 39.86 52.55
N SER A 206 -8.87 40.63 51.83
CA SER A 206 -8.72 40.48 50.37
C SER A 206 -8.02 39.19 49.97
N LEU A 207 -7.03 38.73 50.75
CA LEU A 207 -6.36 37.44 50.55
C LEU A 207 -7.32 36.26 50.74
N ASN A 208 -8.12 36.29 51.81
CA ASN A 208 -9.13 35.26 52.05
C ASN A 208 -10.17 35.25 50.92
N ALA A 209 -10.60 36.41 50.43
CA ALA A 209 -11.50 36.48 49.28
C ALA A 209 -10.90 35.84 47.99
N ILE A 210 -9.60 35.96 47.75
CA ILE A 210 -8.94 35.34 46.58
C ILE A 210 -8.80 33.82 46.73
N LEU A 211 -8.58 33.35 47.96
CA LEU A 211 -8.40 31.94 48.31
C LEU A 211 -9.74 31.19 48.43
N ASP A 212 -10.81 31.86 48.88
CA ASP A 212 -12.14 31.28 49.10
C ASP A 212 -13.04 31.29 47.86
N ASP A 213 -12.67 32.02 46.80
CA ASP A 213 -13.39 32.03 45.51
C ASP A 213 -13.17 30.68 44.78
N LYS A 214 -14.05 29.73 45.09
CA LYS A 214 -14.12 28.36 44.53
C LYS A 214 -14.63 28.34 43.11
#